data_AF-A0A2D7IHM2-F1
#
_entry.id   AF-A0A2D7IHM2-F1
#
_cell.length_a   1.000
_cell.length_b   1.000
_cell.length_c   1.000
_cell.angle_alpha   90.00
_cell.angle_beta   90.00
_cell.angle_gamma   90.00
#
_symmetry.space_group_name_H-M   'P 1'
#
loop_
_entity.id
_entity.type
_entity.pdbx_description
1 polymer ?
#
loop_
_entity_poly.entity_id
_entity_poly.type
_entity_poly.pdbx_seq_one_letter_code
_entity_poly.pdbx_strand_id
1 'polypeptide(L)'
;MTKFVSVIGNGESRQGFDITPLKKFSTVVGCNAIFRDYNIEYISACDKHMAQEAANTCGKNTTIFTRDKWHGQFAMWPNVKKFPELPYQGSKRADEPFHWGSGPYAGLIGLSFKPKVIFLIGFDLYSFRKGEVNNVYKNTKGYEYIKREVDPSYWIHQFDMLMKHSDCRWLVVNQQGWKMPEEWSQHKNVFFETYDGLIKFIQKQLTKNK
;
A
#
# COMPACT_ATOMS: atom_id res chain seq x y z
N MET A 1 12.18 15.01 9.50
CA MET A 1 12.13 13.58 9.11
C MET A 1 10.76 13.03 9.47
N THR A 2 10.08 12.40 8.51
CA THR A 2 8.78 11.74 8.74
C THR A 2 8.98 10.56 9.68
N LYS A 3 8.30 10.55 10.83
CA LYS A 3 8.47 9.48 11.82
C LYS A 3 7.68 8.23 11.45
N PHE A 4 6.50 8.41 10.87
CA PHE A 4 5.51 7.38 10.62
C PHE A 4 4.98 7.49 9.19
N VAL A 5 4.83 6.34 8.53
CA VAL A 5 4.15 6.22 7.24
C VAL A 5 3.05 5.18 7.37
N SER A 6 1.89 5.45 6.80
CA SER A 6 0.78 4.50 6.71
C SER A 6 0.58 4.12 5.25
N VAL A 7 0.84 2.86 4.93
CA VAL A 7 0.63 2.31 3.59
C VAL A 7 -0.70 1.58 3.60
N ILE A 8 -1.62 1.95 2.70
CA ILE A 8 -3.00 1.45 2.69
C ILE A 8 -3.25 0.61 1.44
N GLY A 9 -3.45 -0.69 1.65
CA GLY A 9 -3.87 -1.67 0.66
C GLY A 9 -5.39 -1.69 0.47
N ASN A 10 -5.92 -2.65 -0.28
CA ASN A 10 -7.35 -2.72 -0.63
C ASN A 10 -8.05 -3.98 -0.14
N GLY A 11 -7.43 -4.77 0.74
CA GLY A 11 -8.05 -5.96 1.34
C GLY A 11 -9.28 -5.60 2.17
N GLU A 12 -10.22 -6.53 2.28
CA GLU A 12 -11.48 -6.34 3.01
C GLU A 12 -11.29 -6.24 4.53
N SER A 13 -10.12 -6.61 5.06
CA SER A 13 -9.86 -6.47 6.50
C SER A 13 -9.94 -5.03 7.00
N ARG A 14 -9.69 -4.03 6.13
CA ARG A 14 -9.78 -2.61 6.49
C ARG A 14 -11.19 -2.05 6.34
N GLN A 15 -12.17 -2.84 5.95
CA GLN A 15 -13.53 -2.35 5.79
C GLN A 15 -14.06 -1.84 7.13
N GLY A 16 -14.58 -0.61 7.14
CA GLY A 16 -15.04 0.06 8.37
C GLY A 16 -13.93 0.74 9.19
N PHE A 17 -12.65 0.63 8.81
CA PHE A 17 -11.56 1.35 9.45
C PHE A 17 -11.35 2.73 8.81
N ASP A 18 -11.63 3.81 9.55
CA ASP A 18 -11.39 5.18 9.08
C ASP A 18 -9.91 5.54 9.12
N ILE A 19 -9.32 5.76 7.94
CA ILE A 19 -7.90 6.14 7.80
C ILE A 19 -7.66 7.64 7.99
N THR A 20 -8.70 8.47 8.02
CA THR A 20 -8.58 9.94 8.08
C THR A 20 -7.71 10.43 9.25
N PRO A 21 -7.81 9.85 10.47
CA PRO A 21 -6.98 10.26 11.60
C PRO A 21 -5.48 10.06 11.40
N LEU A 22 -5.06 9.14 10.53
CA LEU A 22 -3.63 8.84 10.27
C LEU A 22 -2.89 10.07 9.73
N LYS A 23 -3.56 10.85 8.87
CA LYS A 23 -3.00 12.06 8.26
C LYS A 23 -2.54 13.12 9.26
N LYS A 24 -2.99 13.06 10.51
CA LYS A 24 -2.60 14.00 11.56
C LYS A 24 -1.19 13.74 12.12
N PHE A 25 -0.61 12.56 11.89
CA PHE A 25 0.70 12.19 12.45
C PHE A 25 1.56 11.29 11.56
N SER A 26 1.02 10.73 10.48
CA SER A 26 1.75 9.92 9.50
C SER A 26 1.60 10.48 8.09
N THR A 27 2.58 10.19 7.24
CA THR A 27 2.42 10.33 5.79
C THR A 27 1.62 9.15 5.27
N VAL A 28 0.56 9.38 4.50
CA VAL A 28 -0.32 8.32 3.99
C VAL A 28 -0.03 8.05 2.52
N VAL A 29 0.25 6.79 2.19
CA VAL A 29 0.45 6.30 0.81
C VAL A 29 -0.60 5.24 0.52
N GLY A 30 -1.47 5.49 -0.44
CA GLY A 30 -2.54 4.58 -0.80
C GLY A 30 -2.32 3.85 -2.11
N CYS A 31 -2.99 2.71 -2.28
CA CYS A 31 -2.88 1.87 -3.47
C CYS A 31 -4.14 1.92 -4.34
N ASN A 32 -3.94 2.08 -5.65
CA ASN A 32 -4.98 2.03 -6.67
C ASN A 32 -6.22 2.87 -6.27
N ALA A 33 -7.41 2.26 -6.26
CA ALA A 33 -8.70 2.91 -6.13
C ALA A 33 -9.02 3.55 -4.77
N ILE A 34 -8.10 3.57 -3.81
CA ILE A 34 -8.34 4.21 -2.51
C ILE A 34 -8.64 5.71 -2.60
N PHE A 35 -8.17 6.38 -3.66
CA PHE A 35 -8.50 7.78 -3.92
C PHE A 35 -10.01 8.03 -4.12
N ARG A 36 -10.80 6.98 -4.39
CA ARG A 36 -12.26 7.10 -4.54
C ARG A 36 -12.95 7.44 -3.23
N ASP A 37 -12.38 7.00 -2.11
CA ASP A 37 -12.97 7.18 -0.78
C ASP A 37 -12.24 8.26 0.03
N TYR A 38 -10.95 8.49 -0.24
CA TYR A 38 -10.11 9.36 0.57
C TYR A 38 -9.23 10.28 -0.29
N ASN A 39 -9.19 11.57 0.08
CA ASN A 39 -8.20 12.51 -0.44
C ASN A 39 -6.89 12.35 0.35
N ILE A 40 -5.88 11.74 -0.28
CA ILE A 40 -4.57 11.45 0.33
C ILE A 40 -3.41 12.01 -0.49
N GLU A 41 -2.24 12.12 0.15
CA GLU A 41 -1.06 12.80 -0.39
C GLU A 41 -0.38 12.01 -1.51
N TYR A 42 -0.36 10.69 -1.42
CA TYR A 42 0.38 9.82 -2.34
C TYR A 42 -0.46 8.62 -2.79
N ILE A 43 -0.51 8.38 -4.10
CA ILE A 43 -1.19 7.23 -4.72
C ILE A 43 -0.19 6.42 -5.53
N SER A 44 -0.22 5.10 -5.35
CA SER A 44 0.48 4.14 -6.19
C SER A 44 -0.50 3.49 -7.17
N ALA A 45 -0.29 3.66 -8.48
CA ALA A 45 -1.16 3.13 -9.54
C ALA A 45 -0.35 2.50 -10.69
N CYS A 46 -0.20 1.17 -10.65
CA CYS A 46 0.53 0.40 -11.66
C CYS A 46 -0.18 0.28 -13.00
N ASP A 47 -1.51 0.13 -12.99
CA ASP A 47 -2.28 -0.06 -14.19
C ASP A 47 -2.59 1.27 -14.85
N LYS A 48 -2.41 1.35 -16.17
CA LYS A 48 -2.62 2.58 -16.93
C LYS A 48 -4.01 3.19 -16.70
N HIS A 49 -5.05 2.36 -16.73
CA HIS A 49 -6.42 2.82 -16.54
C HIS A 49 -6.66 3.36 -15.13
N MET A 50 -6.05 2.74 -14.11
CA MET A 50 -6.13 3.18 -12.71
C MET A 50 -5.38 4.50 -12.51
N ALA A 51 -4.21 4.65 -13.12
CA ALA A 51 -3.44 5.89 -13.06
C ALA A 51 -4.19 7.04 -13.77
N GLN A 52 -4.85 6.76 -14.88
CA GLN A 52 -5.69 7.73 -15.58
C GLN A 52 -6.90 8.16 -14.76
N GLU A 53 -7.57 7.22 -14.10
CA GLU A 53 -8.67 7.54 -13.20
C GLU A 53 -8.18 8.42 -12.04
N ALA A 54 -7.10 8.03 -11.36
CA ALA A 54 -6.50 8.82 -10.30
C ALA A 54 -6.13 10.23 -10.77
N ALA A 55 -5.53 10.37 -11.95
CA ALA A 55 -5.12 11.66 -12.51
C ALA A 55 -6.31 12.58 -12.81
N ASN A 56 -7.46 12.01 -13.18
CA ASN A 56 -8.69 12.76 -13.44
C ASN A 56 -9.46 13.10 -12.16
N THR A 57 -9.31 12.31 -11.09
CA THR A 57 -10.09 12.45 -9.86
C THR A 57 -9.35 13.22 -8.77
N CYS A 58 -8.05 13.00 -8.60
CA CYS A 58 -7.30 13.58 -7.50
C CYS A 58 -6.98 15.06 -7.74
N GLY A 59 -6.95 15.84 -6.65
CA GLY A 59 -6.49 17.23 -6.70
C GLY A 59 -4.98 17.34 -6.97
N LYS A 60 -4.54 18.54 -7.34
CA LYS A 60 -3.12 18.84 -7.64
C LYS A 60 -2.15 18.55 -6.47
N ASN A 61 -2.67 18.46 -5.25
CA ASN A 61 -1.89 18.18 -4.04
C ASN A 61 -1.65 16.67 -3.79
N THR A 62 -2.27 15.80 -4.59
CA THR A 62 -2.01 14.36 -4.55
C THR A 62 -0.97 14.02 -5.61
N THR A 63 0.15 13.42 -5.19
CA THR A 63 1.16 12.88 -6.10
C THR A 63 0.78 11.45 -6.47
N ILE A 64 0.69 11.17 -7.76
CA ILE A 64 0.31 9.86 -8.30
C ILE A 64 1.55 9.24 -8.91
N PHE A 65 1.95 8.07 -8.46
CA PHE A 65 3.05 7.30 -9.00
C PHE A 65 2.53 6.23 -9.96
N THR A 66 3.16 6.13 -11.13
CA THR A 66 2.87 5.11 -12.13
C THR A 66 4.14 4.56 -12.78
N ARG A 67 3.99 3.53 -13.60
CA ARG A 67 5.11 2.90 -14.31
C ARG A 67 5.71 3.86 -15.33
N ASP A 68 7.03 3.78 -15.51
CA ASP A 68 7.76 4.53 -16.54
C ASP A 68 7.14 4.30 -17.94
N LYS A 69 6.76 3.06 -18.25
CA LYS A 69 6.05 2.68 -19.49
C LYS A 69 4.79 3.51 -19.77
N TRP A 70 4.08 3.95 -18.72
CA TRP A 70 2.84 4.74 -18.85
C TRP A 70 3.08 6.23 -18.69
N HIS A 71 4.14 6.64 -17.98
CA HIS A 71 4.37 8.01 -17.54
C HIS A 71 4.29 9.05 -18.66
N GLY A 72 4.83 8.75 -19.84
CA GLY A 72 4.77 9.66 -21.00
C GLY A 72 3.35 10.04 -21.44
N GLN A 73 2.35 9.21 -21.15
CA GLN A 73 0.94 9.50 -21.49
C GLN A 73 0.29 10.51 -20.51
N PHE A 74 0.96 10.80 -19.39
CA PHE A 74 0.47 11.70 -18.35
C PHE A 74 1.20 13.05 -18.34
N ALA A 75 1.80 13.46 -19.46
CA ALA A 75 2.57 14.72 -19.55
C ALA A 75 1.77 15.98 -19.13
N MET A 76 0.44 15.95 -19.25
CA MET A 76 -0.44 17.06 -18.86
C MET A 76 -0.74 17.11 -17.35
N TRP A 77 -0.38 16.08 -16.59
CA TRP A 77 -0.59 16.00 -15.14
C TRP A 77 0.74 16.12 -14.40
N PRO A 78 1.16 17.32 -13.96
CA PRO A 78 2.48 17.53 -13.35
C PRO A 78 2.64 16.78 -12.02
N ASN A 79 1.54 16.40 -11.37
CA ASN A 79 1.50 15.59 -10.16
C ASN A 79 1.60 14.07 -10.42
N VAL A 80 1.65 13.62 -11.69
CA VAL A 80 1.91 12.23 -12.04
C VAL A 80 3.43 12.02 -12.21
N LYS A 81 3.98 11.09 -11.43
CA LYS A 81 5.41 10.78 -11.32
C LYS A 81 5.67 9.32 -11.64
N LYS A 82 6.93 9.01 -11.93
CA LYS A 82 7.42 7.65 -12.10
C LYS A 82 7.67 7.01 -10.75
N PHE A 83 7.39 5.71 -10.63
CA PHE A 83 7.81 4.95 -9.46
C PHE A 83 9.32 5.11 -9.20
N PRO A 84 9.75 5.14 -7.93
CA PRO A 84 11.16 5.04 -7.58
C PRO A 84 11.77 3.73 -8.11
N GLU A 85 13.09 3.74 -8.29
CA GLU A 85 13.85 2.52 -8.59
C GLU A 85 13.78 1.56 -7.39
N LEU A 86 13.82 0.25 -7.68
CA LEU A 86 13.85 -0.77 -6.64
C LEU A 86 15.19 -0.70 -5.87
N PRO A 87 15.20 -0.97 -4.56
CA PRO A 87 16.41 -0.85 -3.74
C PRO A 87 17.39 -2.03 -3.93
N TYR A 88 17.14 -2.90 -4.90
CA TYR A 88 17.92 -4.09 -5.19
C TYR A 88 17.75 -4.49 -6.65
N GLN A 89 18.66 -5.33 -7.15
CA GLN A 89 18.52 -6.04 -8.42
C GLN A 89 18.36 -7.52 -8.11
N GLY A 90 17.27 -8.12 -8.60
CA GLY A 90 16.99 -9.55 -8.42
C GLY A 90 17.01 -10.31 -9.74
N SER A 91 16.89 -11.64 -9.65
CA SER A 91 16.96 -12.54 -10.80
C SER A 91 15.64 -13.23 -11.11
N LYS A 92 14.60 -13.01 -10.29
CA LYS A 92 13.27 -13.59 -10.50
C LYS A 92 12.40 -12.64 -11.29
N ARG A 93 11.41 -13.17 -12.01
CA ARG A 93 10.37 -12.35 -12.65
C ARG A 93 9.65 -11.41 -11.67
N ALA A 94 9.48 -11.82 -10.42
CA ALA A 94 8.88 -11.00 -9.37
C ALA A 94 9.76 -9.81 -8.94
N ASP A 95 11.06 -9.80 -9.31
CA ASP A 95 12.01 -8.71 -9.09
C ASP A 95 11.99 -7.68 -10.21
N GLU A 96 11.35 -7.98 -11.35
CA GLU A 96 11.25 -7.04 -12.45
C GLU A 96 10.27 -5.92 -12.09
N PRO A 97 10.65 -4.63 -12.23
CA PRO A 97 9.78 -3.50 -11.89
C PRO A 97 8.40 -3.57 -12.55
N PHE A 98 8.32 -4.04 -13.80
CA PHE A 98 7.06 -4.18 -14.52
C PHE A 98 6.09 -5.19 -13.88
N HIS A 99 6.61 -6.14 -13.11
CA HIS A 99 5.83 -7.17 -12.42
C HIS A 99 5.53 -6.83 -10.95
N TRP A 100 5.98 -5.68 -10.45
CA TRP A 100 5.62 -5.19 -9.12
C TRP A 100 4.17 -4.71 -9.03
N GLY A 101 3.48 -5.08 -7.95
CA GLY A 101 2.12 -4.62 -7.67
C GLY A 101 2.08 -3.19 -7.12
N SER A 102 0.93 -2.50 -7.26
CA SER A 102 0.75 -1.15 -6.68
C SER A 102 0.94 -1.14 -5.16
N GLY A 103 0.56 -2.23 -4.48
CA GLY A 103 0.78 -2.44 -3.05
C GLY A 103 2.24 -2.33 -2.64
N PRO A 104 3.11 -3.23 -3.11
CA PRO A 104 4.55 -3.14 -2.86
C PRO A 104 5.18 -1.82 -3.31
N TYR A 105 4.76 -1.24 -4.44
CA TYR A 105 5.22 0.09 -4.82
C TYR A 105 4.80 1.19 -3.83
N ALA A 106 3.62 1.11 -3.20
CA ALA A 106 3.25 2.02 -2.14
C ALA A 106 4.14 1.85 -0.90
N GLY A 107 4.56 0.62 -0.59
CA GLY A 107 5.60 0.33 0.40
C GLY A 107 6.93 1.01 0.06
N LEU A 108 7.38 0.90 -1.20
CA LEU A 108 8.61 1.53 -1.69
C LEU A 108 8.55 3.06 -1.62
N ILE A 109 7.43 3.66 -2.05
CA ILE A 109 7.18 5.10 -1.88
C ILE A 109 7.24 5.47 -0.40
N GLY A 110 6.63 4.66 0.47
CA GLY A 110 6.68 4.84 1.92
C GLY A 110 8.10 4.86 2.48
N LEU A 111 8.97 3.94 2.03
CA LEU A 111 10.38 3.90 2.44
C LEU A 111 11.18 5.13 2.00
N SER A 112 10.83 5.77 0.88
CA SER A 112 11.53 6.97 0.39
C SER A 112 11.49 8.14 1.38
N PHE A 113 10.50 8.16 2.29
CA PHE A 113 10.41 9.15 3.37
C PHE A 113 11.30 8.86 4.58
N LYS A 114 12.10 7.78 4.53
CA LYS A 114 12.98 7.31 5.62
C LYS A 114 12.26 7.20 6.97
N PRO A 115 11.10 6.49 7.04
CA PRO A 115 10.30 6.42 8.25
C PRO A 115 10.97 5.59 9.34
N LYS A 116 10.60 5.84 10.61
CA LYS A 116 10.93 4.91 11.70
C LYS A 116 10.00 3.70 11.70
N VAL A 117 8.73 3.89 11.35
CA VAL A 117 7.72 2.83 11.28
C VAL A 117 6.83 3.00 10.06
N ILE A 118 6.56 1.89 9.36
CA ILE A 118 5.49 1.74 8.37
C ILE A 118 4.36 0.92 8.98
N PHE A 119 3.14 1.46 8.95
CA PHE A 119 1.91 0.71 9.20
C PHE A 119 1.40 0.16 7.86
N LEU A 120 1.38 -1.15 7.71
CA LEU A 120 0.91 -1.84 6.51
C LEU A 120 -0.53 -2.31 6.74
N ILE A 121 -1.51 -1.54 6.23
CA ILE A 121 -2.94 -1.68 6.57
C ILE A 121 -3.73 -2.18 5.35
N GLY A 122 -4.59 -3.18 5.52
CA GLY A 122 -5.41 -3.72 4.42
C GLY A 122 -4.62 -4.53 3.38
N PHE A 123 -3.54 -5.19 3.82
CA PHE A 123 -2.70 -6.09 3.01
C PHE A 123 -2.94 -7.54 3.42
N ASP A 124 -4.10 -8.05 3.04
CA ASP A 124 -4.58 -9.35 3.50
C ASP A 124 -3.93 -10.54 2.81
N LEU A 125 -3.42 -10.31 1.59
CA LEU A 125 -2.80 -11.27 0.68
C LEU A 125 -3.76 -12.34 0.14
N TYR A 126 -4.56 -12.95 1.00
CA TYR A 126 -5.49 -14.01 0.66
C TYR A 126 -6.88 -13.70 1.21
N SER A 127 -7.88 -14.41 0.70
CA SER A 127 -9.27 -14.21 1.13
C SER A 127 -9.57 -14.88 2.47
N PHE A 128 -10.41 -14.23 3.28
CA PHE A 128 -11.00 -14.83 4.48
C PHE A 128 -12.08 -15.87 4.12
N ARG A 129 -12.56 -15.86 2.88
CA ARG A 129 -13.55 -16.80 2.34
C ARG A 129 -13.00 -17.44 1.08
N LYS A 130 -12.82 -18.76 1.10
CA LYS A 130 -12.19 -19.51 0.01
C LYS A 130 -12.89 -19.24 -1.33
N GLY A 131 -12.12 -18.87 -2.34
CA GLY A 131 -12.64 -18.62 -3.71
C GLY A 131 -13.29 -17.25 -3.90
N GLU A 132 -13.37 -16.41 -2.88
CA GLU A 132 -13.85 -15.03 -3.02
C GLU A 132 -12.69 -14.06 -3.29
N VAL A 133 -12.99 -13.01 -4.07
CA VAL A 133 -12.07 -11.89 -4.28
C VAL A 133 -12.01 -11.07 -2.99
N ASN A 134 -10.80 -10.91 -2.45
CA ASN A 134 -10.55 -10.08 -1.27
C ASN A 134 -10.08 -8.68 -1.67
N ASN A 135 -11.04 -7.82 -2.01
CA ASN A 135 -10.77 -6.43 -2.34
C ASN A 135 -12.03 -5.58 -2.10
N VAL A 136 -11.93 -4.50 -1.34
CA VAL A 136 -13.07 -3.59 -1.06
C VAL A 136 -13.66 -2.94 -2.32
N TYR A 137 -12.88 -2.87 -3.41
CA TYR A 137 -13.31 -2.34 -4.70
C TYR A 137 -13.72 -3.43 -5.70
N LYS A 138 -13.86 -4.70 -5.28
CA LYS A 138 -14.33 -5.76 -6.17
C LYS A 138 -15.68 -5.41 -6.80
N ASN A 139 -15.86 -5.76 -8.07
CA ASN A 139 -17.05 -5.42 -8.87
C ASN A 139 -17.27 -3.92 -9.16
N THR A 140 -16.29 -3.05 -8.89
CA THR A 140 -16.31 -1.65 -9.32
C THR A 140 -15.50 -1.46 -10.61
N LYS A 141 -15.61 -0.29 -11.24
CA LYS A 141 -14.85 0.08 -12.45
C LYS A 141 -13.36 -0.24 -12.33
N GLY A 142 -12.80 -0.96 -13.29
CA GLY A 142 -11.38 -1.36 -13.29
C GLY A 142 -11.07 -2.55 -12.39
N TYR A 143 -12.09 -3.15 -11.77
CA TYR A 143 -12.01 -4.37 -10.96
C TYR A 143 -13.05 -5.41 -11.37
N GLU A 144 -13.97 -5.11 -12.29
CA GLU A 144 -15.06 -6.03 -12.65
C GLU A 144 -14.56 -7.34 -13.29
N TYR A 145 -13.37 -7.32 -13.89
CA TYR A 145 -12.76 -8.48 -14.54
C TYR A 145 -12.13 -9.48 -13.55
N ILE A 146 -11.93 -9.09 -12.29
CA ILE A 146 -11.35 -9.97 -11.27
C ILE A 146 -12.49 -10.79 -10.67
N LYS A 147 -12.58 -12.06 -11.07
CA LYS A 147 -13.67 -12.98 -10.66
C LYS A 147 -13.22 -14.07 -9.68
N ARG A 148 -11.92 -14.16 -9.41
CA ARG A 148 -11.30 -15.18 -8.56
C ARG A 148 -10.20 -14.55 -7.73
N GLU A 149 -9.83 -15.23 -6.65
CA GLU A 149 -8.66 -14.87 -5.85
C GLU A 149 -7.41 -14.75 -6.73
N VAL A 150 -6.59 -13.76 -6.43
CA VAL A 150 -5.31 -13.52 -7.10
C VAL A 150 -4.23 -14.18 -6.25
N ASP A 151 -3.31 -14.91 -6.89
CA ASP A 151 -2.16 -15.49 -6.20
C ASP A 151 -1.29 -14.38 -5.57
N PRO A 152 -1.11 -14.37 -4.24
CA PRO A 152 -0.32 -13.34 -3.57
C PRO A 152 1.19 -13.56 -3.62
N SER A 153 1.69 -14.64 -4.23
CA SER A 153 3.11 -15.01 -4.22
C SER A 153 4.05 -13.85 -4.60
N TYR A 154 3.66 -13.05 -5.59
CA TYR A 154 4.44 -11.87 -6.01
C TYR A 154 4.41 -10.78 -4.95
N TRP A 155 3.25 -10.50 -4.34
CA TRP A 155 3.15 -9.47 -3.29
C TRP A 155 3.91 -9.88 -2.03
N ILE A 156 3.87 -11.16 -1.65
CA ILE A 156 4.65 -11.71 -0.55
C ILE A 156 6.14 -11.48 -0.80
N HIS A 157 6.66 -11.94 -1.94
CA HIS A 157 8.06 -11.77 -2.31
C HIS A 157 8.48 -10.30 -2.38
N GLN A 158 7.66 -9.42 -2.96
CA GLN A 158 8.01 -8.01 -3.14
C GLN A 158 8.07 -7.25 -1.81
N PHE A 159 7.13 -7.49 -0.90
CA PHE A 159 7.20 -6.93 0.46
C PHE A 159 8.35 -7.54 1.27
N ASP A 160 8.62 -8.84 1.13
CA ASP A 160 9.77 -9.50 1.75
C ASP A 160 11.08 -8.78 1.38
N MET A 161 11.25 -8.46 0.10
CA MET A 161 12.42 -7.70 -0.36
C MET A 161 12.49 -6.27 0.21
N LEU A 162 11.35 -5.58 0.38
CA LEU A 162 11.34 -4.26 1.04
C LEU A 162 11.69 -4.36 2.53
N MET A 163 11.18 -5.38 3.23
CA MET A 163 11.47 -5.63 4.64
C MET A 163 12.94 -5.96 4.86
N LYS A 164 13.51 -6.80 3.98
CA LYS A 164 14.92 -7.18 3.96
C LYS A 164 15.86 -6.00 3.73
N HIS A 165 15.50 -5.08 2.83
CA HIS A 165 16.34 -3.95 2.43
C HIS A 165 16.00 -2.64 3.16
N SER A 166 15.38 -2.71 4.34
CA SER A 166 15.06 -1.51 5.14
C SER A 166 15.37 -1.68 6.62
N ASP A 167 15.84 -0.59 7.24
CA ASP A 167 16.02 -0.49 8.70
C ASP A 167 14.74 -0.06 9.43
N CYS A 168 13.64 0.20 8.70
CA CYS A 168 12.40 0.65 9.31
C CYS A 168 11.64 -0.51 9.95
N ARG A 169 10.83 -0.20 10.97
CA ARG A 169 9.88 -1.17 11.53
C ARG A 169 8.65 -1.29 10.65
N TRP A 170 8.24 -2.51 10.33
CA TRP A 170 6.99 -2.81 9.65
C TRP A 170 5.98 -3.34 10.67
N LEU A 171 4.85 -2.65 10.83
CA LEU A 171 3.70 -3.12 11.58
C LEU A 171 2.63 -3.57 10.58
N VAL A 172 2.49 -4.87 10.42
CA VAL A 172 1.46 -5.48 9.58
C VAL A 172 0.16 -5.51 10.37
N VAL A 173 -0.82 -4.73 9.90
CA VAL A 173 -2.10 -4.54 10.58
C VAL A 173 -3.15 -5.43 9.92
N ASN A 174 -3.65 -6.41 10.66
CA ASN A 174 -4.69 -7.31 10.17
C ASN A 174 -5.64 -7.78 11.30
N GLN A 175 -6.60 -8.62 10.96
CA GLN A 175 -7.50 -9.25 11.92
C GLN A 175 -6.77 -10.28 12.77
N GLN A 176 -7.25 -10.50 14.00
CA GLN A 176 -6.72 -11.53 14.88
C GLN A 176 -6.80 -12.91 14.20
N GLY A 177 -5.71 -13.67 14.26
CA GLY A 177 -5.64 -15.00 13.64
C GLY A 177 -5.26 -15.00 12.15
N TRP A 178 -5.06 -13.82 11.52
CA TRP A 178 -4.42 -13.74 10.21
C TRP A 178 -3.02 -14.35 10.26
N LYS A 179 -2.70 -15.19 9.27
CA LYS A 179 -1.42 -15.90 9.19
C LYS A 179 -0.42 -15.08 8.38
N MET A 180 0.56 -14.51 9.07
CA MET A 180 1.66 -13.84 8.39
C MET A 180 2.45 -14.83 7.51
N PRO A 181 2.87 -14.43 6.30
CA PRO A 181 3.81 -15.21 5.50
C PRO A 181 5.07 -15.53 6.30
N GLU A 182 5.60 -16.74 6.11
CA GLU A 182 6.77 -17.21 6.85
C GLU A 182 7.98 -16.29 6.58
N GLU A 183 8.17 -15.91 5.32
CA GLU A 183 9.23 -15.03 4.85
C GLU A 183 9.22 -13.69 5.61
N TRP A 184 8.03 -13.12 5.81
CA TRP A 184 7.87 -11.86 6.55
C TRP A 184 8.20 -12.02 8.04
N SER A 185 7.78 -13.14 8.63
CA SER A 185 7.93 -13.41 10.06
C SER A 185 9.38 -13.65 10.50
N GLN A 186 10.27 -13.99 9.56
CA GLN A 186 11.70 -14.20 9.82
C GLN A 186 12.46 -12.88 10.04
N HIS A 187 11.89 -11.74 9.61
CA HIS A 187 12.54 -10.44 9.75
C HIS A 187 12.33 -9.85 11.15
N LYS A 188 13.43 -9.45 11.80
CA LYS A 188 13.41 -8.84 13.14
C LYS A 188 12.74 -7.46 13.20
N ASN A 189 12.54 -6.82 12.06
CA ASN A 189 11.89 -5.52 11.93
C ASN A 189 10.40 -5.61 11.57
N VAL A 190 9.82 -6.81 11.43
CA VAL A 190 8.41 -7.02 11.09
C VAL A 190 7.64 -7.50 12.31
N PHE A 191 6.50 -6.89 12.57
CA PHE A 191 5.63 -7.23 13.69
C PHE A 191 4.17 -7.21 13.26
N PHE A 192 3.35 -7.98 13.97
CA PHE A 192 1.89 -8.00 13.80
C PHE A 192 1.21 -7.00 14.73
N GLU A 193 0.12 -6.39 14.28
CA GLU A 193 -0.79 -5.59 15.08
C GLU A 193 -2.24 -5.78 14.61
N THR A 194 -3.18 -5.61 15.54
CA THR A 194 -4.61 -5.64 15.26
C THR A 194 -5.15 -4.25 14.92
N TYR A 195 -6.28 -4.16 14.22
CA TYR A 195 -6.96 -2.88 14.00
C TYR A 195 -7.29 -2.17 15.33
N ASP A 196 -7.74 -2.90 16.36
CA ASP A 196 -8.03 -2.34 17.69
C ASP A 196 -6.78 -1.77 18.36
N GLY A 197 -5.65 -2.46 18.26
CA GLY A 197 -4.36 -1.98 18.77
C GLY A 197 -3.91 -0.72 18.05
N LEU A 198 -4.06 -0.67 16.72
CA LEU A 198 -3.80 0.54 15.94
C LEU A 198 -4.72 1.70 16.34
N ILE A 199 -6.02 1.47 16.58
CA ILE A 199 -6.96 2.51 17.03
C ILE A 199 -6.49 3.12 18.36
N LYS A 200 -6.13 2.28 19.33
CA LYS A 200 -5.59 2.74 20.63
C LYS A 200 -4.31 3.56 20.43
N PHE A 201 -3.42 3.13 19.54
CA PHE A 201 -2.22 3.87 19.19
C PHE A 201 -2.54 5.25 18.58
N ILE A 202 -3.46 5.31 17.62
CA ILE A 202 -3.92 6.55 16.98
C ILE A 202 -4.45 7.52 18.04
N GLN A 203 -5.36 7.06 18.90
CA GLN A 203 -5.94 7.88 19.97
C GLN A 203 -4.85 8.50 20.85
N LYS A 204 -3.82 7.72 21.21
CA LYS A 204 -2.67 8.19 21.99
C LYS A 204 -1.81 9.22 21.24
N GLN A 205 -1.66 9.11 19.91
CA GLN A 205 -0.95 10.14 19.13
C GLN A 205 -1.74 11.44 19.08
N LEU A 206 -3.06 11.36 18.93
CA LEU A 206 -3.93 12.54 18.85
C LEU A 206 -4.04 13.31 20.16
N THR A 207 -3.93 12.64 21.31
CA THR A 207 -3.95 13.30 22.62
C THR A 207 -2.61 13.91 23.00
N LYS A 208 -1.48 13.40 22.49
CA LYS A 208 -0.14 13.96 22.74
C LYS A 208 0.16 15.26 21.98
N ASN A 209 -0.57 15.51 20.90
CA ASN A 209 -0.40 16.70 20.06
C ASN A 209 -1.38 17.84 20.45
N LYS A 210 -2.08 17.68 21.58
CA LYS A 210 -2.83 18.74 22.26
C LYS A 210 -2.02 19.22 23.46
#